data_AF-A0A7J8LBM0-F1
#
_entry.id   AF-A0A7J8LBM0-F1
#
_cell.length_a   1.000
_cell.length_b   1.000
_cell.length_c   1.000
_cell.angle_alpha   90.00
_cell.angle_beta   90.00
_cell.angle_gamma   90.00
#
_symmetry.space_group_name_H-M   'P 1'
#
loop_
_entity.id
_entity.type
_entity.pdbx_description
1 polymer ?
#
loop_
_entity_poly.entity_id
_entity_poly.type
_entity_poly.pdbx_seq_one_letter_code
_entity_poly.pdbx_strand_id
1 'polypeptide(L)'
;MMKTTVRSGSSVSDAAWGKVNLTAKAITKGGFDSLFKQIFATDPNEKLKKAFACYLSTTTGPVAGTLYLSTARVAFCSDRPLSFVAPSGQETWTYYKDSGFVTQLYGEPGGFCHPIKVLPLCEPSGIGGSTL
;
A
#
# COMPACT_ATOMS: atom_id res chain seq x y z
N MET A 1 7.84 5.84 -26.39
CA MET A 1 8.15 4.45 -25.97
C MET A 1 9.26 4.52 -24.93
N MET A 2 8.91 4.67 -23.65
CA MET A 2 9.92 4.80 -22.58
C MET A 2 10.25 3.39 -22.08
N LYS A 3 11.50 2.98 -22.25
CA LYS A 3 12.04 1.68 -21.84
C LYS A 3 12.20 1.69 -20.31
N THR A 4 11.29 1.04 -19.61
CA THR A 4 11.44 0.84 -18.15
C THR A 4 12.51 -0.23 -17.93
N THR A 5 13.74 0.20 -17.67
CA THR A 5 14.72 -0.66 -17.00
C THR A 5 14.18 -0.91 -15.60
N VAL A 6 13.60 -2.10 -15.38
CA VAL A 6 13.35 -2.60 -14.02
C VAL A 6 14.71 -2.77 -13.37
N ARG A 7 15.15 -1.76 -12.60
CA ARG A 7 16.21 -1.98 -11.62
C ARG A 7 15.56 -2.77 -10.49
N SER A 8 15.77 -4.08 -10.47
CA SER A 8 15.58 -4.88 -9.27
C SER A 8 16.42 -4.26 -8.16
N GLY A 9 15.75 -3.60 -7.22
CA GLY A 9 16.43 -2.88 -6.16
C GLY A 9 15.55 -1.91 -5.39
N SER A 10 14.33 -2.31 -5.00
CA SER A 10 13.89 -1.88 -3.68
C SER A 10 14.90 -2.47 -2.70
N SER A 11 15.76 -1.62 -2.10
CA SER A 11 16.74 -2.07 -1.12
C SER A 11 16.03 -2.93 -0.08
N VAL A 12 16.61 -4.08 0.28
CA VAL A 12 16.12 -4.95 1.37
C VAL A 12 15.85 -4.12 2.64
N SER A 13 16.63 -3.07 2.85
CA SER A 13 16.48 -2.12 3.95
C SER A 13 15.16 -1.34 3.92
N ASP A 14 14.72 -0.86 2.76
CA ASP A 14 13.45 -0.12 2.63
C ASP A 14 12.25 -1.04 2.84
N ALA A 15 12.32 -2.25 2.30
CA ALA A 15 11.33 -3.31 2.49
C ALA A 15 11.21 -3.71 3.97
N ALA A 16 12.34 -3.92 4.64
CA ALA A 16 12.38 -4.25 6.06
C ALA A 16 11.85 -3.09 6.92
N TRP A 17 12.24 -1.85 6.63
CA TRP A 17 11.78 -0.68 7.36
C TRP A 17 10.27 -0.43 7.21
N GLY A 18 9.72 -0.64 6.00
CA GLY A 18 8.28 -0.57 5.78
C GLY A 18 7.49 -1.54 6.67
N LYS A 19 7.95 -2.80 6.76
CA LYS A 19 7.34 -3.83 7.63
C LYS A 19 7.40 -3.49 9.12
N VAL A 20 8.54 -2.98 9.60
CA VAL A 20 8.72 -2.57 11.00
C VAL A 20 7.80 -1.40 11.37
N ASN A 21 7.76 -0.35 10.54
CA ASN A 21 6.93 0.82 10.78
C ASN A 21 5.44 0.47 10.81
N LEU A 22 4.99 -0.38 9.88
CA LEU A 22 3.61 -0.83 9.83
C LEU A 22 3.21 -1.64 11.07
N THR A 23 4.08 -2.52 11.54
CA THR A 23 3.84 -3.33 12.75
C THR A 23 3.77 -2.45 14.00
N ALA A 24 4.67 -1.47 14.13
CA ALA A 24 4.63 -0.50 15.22
C ALA A 24 3.35 0.37 15.18
N LYS A 25 2.94 0.84 13.99
CA LYS A 25 1.67 1.56 13.79
C LYS A 25 0.46 0.69 14.16
N ALA A 26 0.47 -0.60 13.82
CA ALA A 26 -0.60 -1.51 14.19
C ALA A 26 -0.67 -1.69 15.72
N ILE A 27 0.46 -1.94 16.39
CA ILE A 27 0.51 -2.12 17.86
C ILE A 27 -0.03 -0.87 18.58
N THR A 28 0.46 0.31 18.22
CA THR A 28 0.03 1.59 18.84
C THR A 28 -1.43 1.92 18.60
N LYS A 29 -2.04 1.38 17.54
CA LYS A 29 -3.44 1.60 17.17
C LYS A 29 -4.37 0.44 17.54
N GLY A 30 -3.90 -0.55 18.30
CA GLY A 30 -4.74 -1.66 18.77
C GLY A 30 -4.98 -2.74 17.70
N GLY A 31 -3.99 -2.98 16.83
CA GLY A 31 -4.00 -4.00 15.79
C GLY A 31 -4.22 -3.45 14.38
N PHE A 32 -4.07 -4.33 13.39
CA PHE A 32 -4.21 -3.97 11.97
C PHE A 32 -5.65 -3.61 11.58
N ASP A 33 -6.66 -4.27 12.16
CA ASP A 33 -8.08 -3.97 11.90
C ASP A 33 -8.44 -2.54 12.36
N SER A 34 -8.05 -2.20 13.59
CA SER A 34 -8.22 -0.86 14.17
C SER A 34 -7.47 0.21 13.37
N LEU A 35 -6.23 -0.08 12.97
CA LEU A 35 -5.44 0.81 12.11
C LEU A 35 -6.14 1.05 10.76
N PHE A 36 -6.60 -0.01 10.11
CA PHE A 36 -7.34 0.07 8.85
C PHE A 36 -8.61 0.92 8.97
N LYS A 37 -9.42 0.66 9.99
CA LYS A 37 -10.65 1.43 10.29
C LYS A 37 -10.35 2.90 10.52
N GLN A 38 -9.27 3.23 11.24
CA GLN A 38 -8.86 4.61 11.49
C GLN A 38 -8.36 5.30 10.21
N ILE A 39 -7.68 4.58 9.31
CA ILE A 39 -7.13 5.17 8.08
C ILE A 39 -8.23 5.51 7.07
N PHE A 40 -9.23 4.63 6.92
CA PHE A 40 -10.25 4.71 5.86
C PHE A 40 -11.67 5.03 6.36
N ALA A 41 -11.86 5.25 7.66
CA ALA A 41 -13.17 5.54 8.27
C ALA A 41 -14.26 4.57 7.79
N THR A 42 -13.99 3.26 7.93
CA THR A 42 -14.86 2.22 7.37
C THR A 42 -16.12 1.97 8.20
N ASP A 43 -17.05 1.19 7.64
CA ASP A 43 -18.21 0.70 8.37
C ASP A 43 -17.77 -0.13 9.60
N PRO A 44 -18.45 -0.03 10.76
CA PRO A 44 -18.11 -0.81 11.95
C PRO A 44 -18.10 -2.32 11.74
N ASN A 45 -18.93 -2.83 10.83
CA ASN A 45 -19.06 -4.25 10.51
C ASN A 45 -18.03 -4.73 9.49
N GLU A 46 -17.34 -3.82 8.83
CA GLU A 46 -16.27 -4.15 7.90
C GLU A 46 -15.07 -4.71 8.68
N LYS A 47 -14.57 -5.87 8.24
CA LYS A 47 -13.46 -6.56 8.90
C LYS A 47 -12.27 -6.67 7.96
N LEU A 48 -11.10 -6.27 8.44
CA LEU A 48 -9.86 -6.52 7.74
C LEU A 48 -9.59 -8.04 7.69
N LYS A 49 -9.26 -8.55 6.50
CA LYS A 49 -8.87 -9.95 6.28
C LYS A 49 -7.35 -10.10 6.24
N LYS A 50 -6.68 -9.27 5.45
CA LYS A 50 -5.22 -9.32 5.27
C LYS A 50 -4.67 -7.91 5.02
N ALA A 51 -3.41 -7.73 5.39
CA ALA A 51 -2.60 -6.57 5.05
C ALA A 51 -1.28 -7.02 4.45
N PHE A 52 -0.79 -6.33 3.42
CA PHE A 52 0.46 -6.66 2.72
C PHE A 52 1.29 -5.40 2.49
N ALA A 53 2.60 -5.49 2.71
CA ALA A 53 3.53 -4.50 2.19
C ALA A 53 3.57 -4.61 0.65
N CYS A 54 3.48 -3.48 -0.05
CA CYS A 54 3.44 -3.45 -1.50
C CYS A 54 3.97 -2.13 -2.06
N TYR A 55 4.14 -2.09 -3.38
CA TYR A 55 4.36 -0.84 -4.10
C TYR A 55 3.16 -0.55 -5.00
N LEU A 56 2.66 0.68 -4.93
CA LEU A 56 1.74 1.22 -5.92
C LEU A 56 2.54 1.79 -7.08
N SER A 57 2.31 1.29 -8.29
CA SER A 57 2.91 1.89 -9.48
C SER A 57 2.22 3.21 -9.82
N THR A 58 2.97 4.32 -9.84
CA THR A 58 2.49 5.62 -10.33
C THR A 58 3.25 6.03 -11.60
N THR A 59 2.82 7.12 -12.24
CA THR A 59 3.52 7.71 -13.39
C THR A 59 4.89 8.30 -13.02
N THR A 60 5.10 8.65 -11.75
CA THR A 60 6.36 9.21 -11.24
C THR A 60 7.25 8.14 -10.58
N GLY A 61 6.76 6.91 -10.42
CA GLY A 61 7.51 5.78 -9.88
C GLY A 61 6.73 4.93 -8.87
N PRO A 62 7.33 3.88 -8.31
CA PRO A 62 6.68 3.07 -7.29
C PRO A 62 6.59 3.81 -5.94
N VAL A 63 5.43 3.76 -5.30
CA VAL A 63 5.17 4.30 -3.96
C VAL A 63 5.01 3.15 -2.98
N ALA A 64 5.88 3.09 -1.96
CA ALA A 64 5.78 2.09 -0.90
C ALA A 64 4.54 2.33 -0.03
N GLY A 65 3.81 1.25 0.27
CA GLY A 65 2.65 1.33 1.13
C GLY A 65 2.12 -0.02 1.56
N THR A 66 0.96 0.04 2.21
CA THR A 66 0.25 -1.13 2.69
C THR A 66 -1.06 -1.31 1.92
N LEU A 67 -1.25 -2.51 1.35
CA LEU A 67 -2.51 -2.94 0.79
C LEU A 67 -3.33 -3.64 1.87
N TYR A 68 -4.55 -3.17 2.08
CA TYR A 68 -5.55 -3.73 2.99
C TYR A 68 -6.64 -4.43 2.17
N LEU A 69 -6.91 -5.68 2.49
CA LEU A 69 -8.04 -6.44 1.97
C LEU A 69 -9.04 -6.65 3.10
N SER A 70 -10.23 -6.11 2.98
CA SER A 70 -11.32 -6.30 3.95
C SER A 70 -12.42 -7.19 3.39
N THR A 71 -13.49 -7.39 4.17
CA THR A 71 -14.72 -8.04 3.71
C THR A 71 -15.46 -7.26 2.61
N ALA A 72 -15.16 -5.97 2.41
CA ALA A 72 -15.95 -5.11 1.52
C ALA A 72 -15.12 -4.29 0.52
N ARG A 73 -13.83 -4.05 0.78
CA ARG A 73 -13.00 -3.16 -0.04
C ARG A 73 -11.56 -3.63 -0.17
N VAL A 74 -10.91 -3.13 -1.21
CA VAL A 74 -9.45 -3.13 -1.36
C VAL A 74 -8.99 -1.69 -1.15
N ALA A 75 -7.98 -1.49 -0.31
CA ALA A 75 -7.50 -0.15 0.00
C ALA A 75 -5.98 -0.09 0.10
N PHE A 76 -5.37 0.99 -0.36
CA PHE A 76 -3.95 1.25 -0.31
C PHE A 76 -3.69 2.53 0.49
N CYS A 77 -2.66 2.51 1.34
CA CYS A 77 -2.14 3.71 2.00
C CYS A 77 -0.61 3.71 1.89
N SER A 78 -0.02 4.84 1.49
CA SER A 78 1.44 4.98 1.49
C SER A 78 2.00 4.89 2.91
N ASP A 79 3.23 4.39 3.05
CA ASP A 79 3.87 4.24 4.38
C ASP A 79 4.39 5.57 4.93
N ARG A 80 4.64 6.52 4.02
CA ARG A 80 5.11 7.89 4.26
C ARG A 80 4.23 8.91 3.52
N PRO A 81 4.11 10.15 4.02
CA PRO A 81 3.44 11.21 3.27
C PRO A 81 4.26 11.56 2.02
N LEU A 82 3.55 11.95 0.97
CA LEU A 82 4.10 12.49 -0.27
C LEU A 82 3.86 14.00 -0.28
N SER A 83 4.83 14.75 -0.81
CA SER A 83 4.64 16.18 -1.01
C SER A 83 3.91 16.47 -2.31
N PHE A 84 3.08 17.50 -2.28
CA PHE A 84 2.48 18.10 -3.47
C PHE A 84 2.34 19.60 -3.27
N VAL A 85 2.37 20.35 -4.36
CA VAL A 85 2.14 21.79 -4.35
C VAL A 85 0.64 22.02 -4.50
N ALA A 86 0.03 22.63 -3.48
CA ALA A 86 -1.37 23.03 -3.53
C ALA A 86 -1.59 24.13 -4.59
N PRO A 87 -2.81 24.35 -5.09
CA PRO A 87 -3.10 25.45 -6.01
C PRO A 87 -2.71 26.84 -5.48
N SER A 88 -2.60 26.98 -4.15
CA SER A 88 -2.11 28.19 -3.46
C SER A 88 -0.58 28.38 -3.55
N GLY A 89 0.15 27.43 -4.12
CA GLY A 89 1.62 27.43 -4.15
C GLY A 89 2.29 26.87 -2.89
N GLN A 90 1.51 26.47 -1.88
CA GLN A 90 2.05 25.89 -0.65
C GLN A 90 2.37 24.40 -0.81
N GLU A 91 3.56 23.98 -0.37
CA GLU A 91 3.90 22.56 -0.29
C GLU A 91 3.19 21.90 0.89
N THR A 92 2.46 20.81 0.61
CA THR A 92 1.71 20.03 1.61
C THR A 92 2.16 18.59 1.58
N TRP A 93 2.22 17.96 2.75
CA TRP A 93 2.59 16.56 2.92
C TRP A 93 1.37 15.74 3.32
N THR A 94 0.95 14.80 2.47
CA THR A 94 -0.20 13.95 2.77
C THR A 94 0.08 12.49 2.42
N TYR A 95 -0.56 11.58 3.14
CA TYR A 95 -0.53 10.17 2.78
C TYR A 95 -1.37 9.95 1.52
N TYR A 96 -0.79 9.29 0.53
CA TYR A 96 -1.57 8.83 -0.62
C TYR A 96 -2.45 7.68 -0.17
N LYS A 97 -3.75 7.83 -0.36
CA LYS A 97 -4.76 6.83 0.00
C LYS A 97 -5.65 6.58 -1.20
N ASP A 98 -5.93 5.31 -1.46
CA ASP A 98 -6.88 4.90 -2.47
C ASP A 98 -7.71 3.74 -1.92
N SER A 99 -9.00 3.70 -2.19
CA SER A 99 -9.87 2.62 -1.72
C SER A 99 -11.07 2.45 -2.63
N GLY A 100 -11.36 1.20 -3.00
CA GLY A 100 -12.51 0.83 -3.82
C GLY A 100 -13.25 -0.37 -3.25
N PHE A 101 -14.59 -0.34 -3.34
CA PHE A 101 -15.42 -1.47 -2.93
C PHE A 101 -15.20 -2.66 -3.87
N VAL A 102 -15.09 -3.86 -3.30
CA VAL A 102 -14.84 -5.09 -4.05
C VAL A 102 -15.89 -5.31 -5.13
N THR A 103 -17.16 -4.99 -4.87
CA THR A 103 -18.25 -5.12 -5.85
C THR A 103 -18.07 -4.25 -7.10
N GLN A 104 -17.42 -3.09 -7.00
CA GLN A 104 -17.10 -2.24 -8.15
C GLN A 104 -15.88 -2.72 -8.94
N LEU A 105 -15.00 -3.52 -8.34
CA LEU A 105 -13.82 -4.07 -9.04
C LEU A 105 -14.16 -5.29 -9.93
N TYR A 106 -15.32 -5.92 -9.70
CA TYR A 106 -15.79 -7.09 -10.44
C TYR A 106 -17.03 -6.80 -11.32
N GLY A 107 -17.43 -5.53 -11.49
CA GLY A 107 -18.63 -5.14 -12.26
C GLY A 107 -18.42 -3.99 -13.25
N GLU A 108 -19.00 -4.17 -14.45
CA GLU A 108 -19.10 -3.30 -15.64
C GLU A 108 -17.94 -3.27 -16.67
N PRO A 109 -18.13 -3.83 -17.89
CA PRO A 109 -17.26 -3.58 -19.04
C PRO A 109 -17.52 -2.16 -19.55
N GLY A 110 -16.91 -1.17 -18.91
CA GLY A 110 -17.06 0.24 -19.32
C GLY A 110 -16.63 1.28 -18.27
N GLY A 111 -16.39 0.87 -17.02
CA GLY A 111 -15.85 1.77 -16.00
C GLY A 111 -14.35 1.98 -16.20
N PHE A 112 -13.94 3.16 -16.68
CA PHE A 112 -12.54 3.55 -16.75
C PHE A 112 -12.01 3.85 -15.34
N CYS A 113 -11.82 2.83 -14.51
CA CYS A 113 -10.96 2.93 -13.34
C CYS A 113 -9.58 2.49 -13.80
N HIS A 114 -8.59 3.40 -13.75
CA HIS A 114 -7.20 2.99 -13.96
C HIS A 114 -6.92 1.79 -13.05
N PRO A 115 -6.60 0.60 -13.59
CA PRO A 115 -6.38 -0.57 -12.76
C PRO A 115 -5.20 -0.26 -11.84
N ILE A 116 -5.45 -0.26 -10.53
CA ILE A 116 -4.40 -0.13 -9.52
C ILE A 116 -3.46 -1.32 -9.72
N LYS A 117 -2.33 -1.08 -10.40
CA LYS A 117 -1.26 -2.07 -10.53
C LYS A 117 -0.49 -2.09 -9.23
N VAL A 118 -0.91 -2.94 -8.31
CA VAL A 118 -0.16 -3.27 -7.10
C VAL A 118 0.97 -4.22 -7.49
N LEU A 119 2.21 -3.83 -7.22
CA LEU A 119 3.38 -4.69 -7.38
C LEU A 119 3.66 -5.38 -6.05
N PRO A 120 3.71 -6.73 -6.00
CA PRO A 120 4.07 -7.45 -4.79
C PRO A 120 5.53 -7.15 -4.42
N LEU A 121 5.80 -6.99 -3.13
CA LEU A 121 7.15 -6.94 -2.61
C LEU A 121 7.73 -8.36 -2.63
N CYS A 122 8.86 -8.57 -3.33
CA CYS A 122 9.55 -9.85 -3.34
C CYS A 122 10.13 -10.10 -1.93
N GLU A 123 9.57 -11.04 -1.16
CA GLU A 123 10.16 -11.47 0.10
C GLU A 123 11.51 -12.15 -0.20
N PRO A 124 12.62 -11.82 0.50
CA PRO A 124 13.85 -12.58 0.36
C PRO A 124 13.57 -14.02 0.79
N SER A 125 13.80 -14.96 -0.12
CA SER A 125 13.81 -16.39 0.19
C SER A 125 14.69 -16.61 1.41
N GLY A 126 14.14 -17.23 2.45
CA GLY A 126 14.85 -17.50 3.70
C GLY A 126 16.19 -18.16 3.41
N ILE A 127 17.25 -17.60 3.99
CA ILE A 127 18.58 -18.19 3.95
C ILE A 127 18.48 -19.46 4.80
N GLY A 128 18.39 -20.61 4.12
CA GLY A 128 18.50 -21.91 4.76
C GLY A 128 19.84 -21.99 5.49
N GLY A 129 19.79 -22.43 6.75
CA GLY A 129 20.99 -22.68 7.55
C GLY A 129 21.94 -23.62 6.81
N SER A 130 23.23 -23.30 6.88
CA SER A 130 24.29 -24.28 6.66
C SER A 130 25.06 -24.40 7.95
N THR A 131 24.83 -25.52 8.63
CA THR A 131 25.68 -26.05 9.69
C THR A 131 27.06 -26.32 9.11
N LEU A 132 28.10 -25.78 9.76
CA LEU A 132 29.35 -26.49 10.06
C LEU A 132 29.76 -26.08 11.48
#